data_AF-A0A7S9Q668-F1
#
_entry.id   AF-A0A7S9Q668-F1
#
_cell.length_a   1.000
_cell.length_b   1.000
_cell.length_c   1.000
_cell.angle_alpha   90.00
_cell.angle_beta   90.00
_cell.angle_gamma   90.00
#
_symmetry.space_group_name_H-M   'P 1'
#
loop_
_entity.id
_entity.type
_entity.pdbx_description
1 polymer ?
#
loop_
_entity_poly.entity_id
_entity_poly.type
_entity_poly.pdbx_seq_one_letter_code
_entity_poly.pdbx_strand_id
1 'polypeptide(L)'
;MKARIEKKLSKRLKEIAPSQFDEMWLDWFEPSELAYSQNTRVRHVWSVGGGNEIRTVWEEWKKNWCWQGPFEAYPEGHKLEGFPNTDGFRATTINLLKLAAECERLGTKSSLERLRALAGASNR
;
A
#
# COMPACT_ATOMS: atom_id res chain seq x y z
N MET A 1 -6.88 -6.08 -0.84
CA MET A 1 -5.54 -5.87 -1.46
C MET A 1 -4.78 -7.20 -1.59
N LYS A 2 -3.80 -7.36 -2.50
CA LYS A 2 -2.88 -8.54 -2.54
C LYS A 2 -1.60 -8.29 -1.72
N ALA A 3 -1.05 -9.33 -1.06
CA ALA A 3 0.20 -9.23 -0.30
C ALA A 3 1.42 -8.71 -1.09
N ARG A 4 1.52 -9.05 -2.39
CA ARG A 4 2.61 -8.51 -3.25
C ARG A 4 2.49 -7.00 -3.51
N ILE A 5 1.28 -6.46 -3.48
CA ILE A 5 1.03 -5.02 -3.63
C ILE A 5 1.40 -4.31 -2.34
N GLU A 6 0.98 -4.84 -1.19
CA GLU A 6 1.38 -4.37 0.15
C GLU A 6 2.90 -4.24 0.26
N LYS A 7 3.63 -5.32 -0.04
CA LYS A 7 5.10 -5.31 -0.03
C LYS A 7 5.70 -4.16 -0.86
N LYS A 8 5.15 -3.94 -2.06
CA LYS A 8 5.63 -2.87 -2.95
C LYS A 8 5.30 -1.49 -2.39
N LEU A 9 4.09 -1.30 -1.86
CA LEU A 9 3.67 -0.03 -1.27
C LEU A 9 4.47 0.30 -0.02
N SER A 10 4.63 -0.63 0.91
CA SER A 10 5.47 -0.46 2.11
C SER A 10 6.88 -0.01 1.75
N LYS A 11 7.50 -0.62 0.72
CA LYS A 11 8.81 -0.19 0.22
C LYS A 11 8.80 1.23 -0.38
N ARG A 12 7.77 1.58 -1.15
CA ARG A 12 7.70 2.90 -1.80
C ARG A 12 7.44 4.02 -0.80
N LEU A 13 6.58 3.78 0.20
CA LEU A 13 6.32 4.73 1.27
C LEU A 13 7.59 5.04 2.06
N LYS A 14 8.38 4.01 2.37
CA LYS A 14 9.73 4.17 2.93
C LYS A 14 10.64 5.09 2.10
N GLU A 15 10.62 4.94 0.78
CA GLU A 15 11.45 5.75 -0.13
C GLU A 15 10.95 7.19 -0.25
N ILE A 16 9.65 7.41 -0.09
CA ILE A 16 9.02 8.73 -0.22
C ILE A 16 9.19 9.56 1.06
N ALA A 17 8.99 8.93 2.21
CA ALA A 17 9.02 9.60 3.52
C ALA A 17 9.99 8.86 4.47
N PRO A 18 11.30 8.82 4.16
CA PRO A 18 12.25 8.03 4.94
C PRO A 18 12.33 8.46 6.41
N SER A 19 12.23 9.77 6.69
CA SER A 19 12.26 10.32 8.06
C SER A 19 11.08 9.90 8.92
N GLN A 20 9.92 9.58 8.32
CA GLN A 20 8.73 9.19 9.08
C GLN A 20 8.75 7.74 9.52
N PHE A 21 9.48 6.93 8.77
CA PHE A 21 9.50 5.52 9.01
C PHE A 21 10.86 5.04 9.51
N ASP A 22 11.79 5.92 9.93
CA ASP A 22 13.21 5.60 10.16
C ASP A 22 13.47 4.34 11.04
N GLU A 23 12.58 4.05 11.98
CA GLU A 23 12.62 2.85 12.85
C GLU A 23 12.02 1.57 12.24
N MET A 24 11.64 1.61 10.96
CA MET A 24 11.09 0.47 10.24
C MET A 24 12.16 -0.59 9.96
N TRP A 25 11.74 -1.85 10.02
CA TRP A 25 12.60 -2.99 9.76
C TRP A 25 11.96 -3.92 8.74
N LEU A 26 12.80 -4.75 8.12
CA LEU A 26 12.36 -5.72 7.13
C LEU A 26 12.05 -7.04 7.83
N ASP A 27 10.84 -7.55 7.67
CA ASP A 27 10.50 -8.87 8.22
C ASP A 27 11.12 -10.00 7.39
N TRP A 28 12.16 -10.62 7.95
CA TRP A 28 12.94 -11.68 7.31
C TRP A 28 12.35 -13.07 7.49
N PHE A 29 11.61 -13.29 8.57
CA PHE A 29 11.26 -14.64 9.00
C PHE A 29 9.80 -14.95 8.70
N GLU A 30 8.90 -14.01 9.00
CA GLU A 30 7.47 -14.24 8.91
C GLU A 30 6.85 -13.57 7.66
N PRO A 31 5.82 -14.18 7.07
CA PRO A 31 4.95 -13.49 6.12
C PRO A 31 4.11 -12.44 6.84
N SER A 32 3.76 -11.33 6.16
CA SER A 32 2.80 -10.36 6.72
C SER A 32 1.44 -11.02 7.01
N GLU A 33 0.64 -10.44 7.90
CA GLU A 33 -0.72 -10.95 8.20
C GLU A 33 -1.57 -11.10 6.92
N LEU A 34 -1.45 -10.16 5.98
CA LEU A 34 -2.11 -10.24 4.68
C LEU A 34 -1.57 -11.39 3.83
N ALA A 35 -0.27 -11.66 3.86
CA ALA A 35 0.32 -12.78 3.15
C ALA A 35 -0.11 -14.12 3.73
N TYR A 36 -0.18 -14.22 5.07
CA TYR A 36 -0.68 -15.38 5.80
C TYR A 36 -2.15 -15.67 5.47
N SER A 37 -3.03 -14.67 5.61
CA SER A 37 -4.46 -14.81 5.31
C SER A 37 -4.76 -15.18 3.85
N GLN A 38 -3.88 -14.82 2.92
CA GLN A 38 -3.99 -15.17 1.51
C GLN A 38 -3.31 -16.50 1.14
N ASN A 39 -2.73 -17.20 2.12
CA ASN A 39 -1.92 -18.41 1.92
C ASN A 39 -0.82 -18.20 0.86
N THR A 40 -0.10 -17.08 0.96
CA THR A 40 1.01 -16.73 0.07
C THR A 40 2.33 -16.68 0.81
N ARG A 41 3.44 -16.92 0.09
CA ARG A 41 4.80 -16.87 0.65
C ARG A 41 5.46 -15.50 0.52
N VAL A 42 4.68 -14.41 0.50
CA VAL A 42 5.24 -13.06 0.39
C VAL A 42 5.89 -12.69 1.72
N ARG A 43 7.22 -12.49 1.69
CA ARG A 43 8.07 -12.11 2.84
C ARG A 43 8.87 -10.85 2.54
N HIS A 44 9.68 -10.38 3.49
CA HIS A 44 10.51 -9.17 3.35
C HIS A 44 9.63 -7.95 3.09
N VAL A 45 8.62 -7.78 3.93
CA VAL A 45 7.76 -6.59 3.93
C VAL A 45 8.34 -5.61 4.94
N TRP A 46 8.34 -4.33 4.60
CA TRP A 46 8.73 -3.29 5.57
C TRP A 46 7.64 -3.15 6.62
N SER A 47 8.05 -3.24 7.87
CA SER A 47 7.19 -3.23 9.06
C SER A 47 7.67 -2.18 10.06
N VAL A 48 6.75 -1.71 10.88
CA VAL A 48 6.97 -0.77 11.98
C VAL A 48 6.48 -1.40 13.28
N GLY A 49 6.96 -0.85 14.40
CA GLY A 49 6.64 -1.32 15.74
C GLY A 49 7.54 -2.46 16.20
N GLY A 50 7.17 -3.05 17.34
CA GLY A 50 7.95 -4.08 18.02
C GLY A 50 7.18 -4.67 19.20
N GLY A 51 7.61 -5.85 19.66
CA GLY A 51 6.88 -6.59 20.69
C GLY A 51 5.55 -7.12 20.16
N ASN A 52 4.44 -6.74 20.80
CA ASN A 52 3.10 -7.26 20.49
C ASN A 52 2.36 -6.49 19.39
N GLU A 53 2.91 -5.38 18.90
CA GLU A 53 2.27 -4.55 17.88
C GLU A 53 3.20 -4.33 16.69
N ILE A 54 3.17 -5.30 15.77
CA ILE A 54 3.88 -5.22 14.49
C ILE A 54 2.85 -4.96 13.41
N ARG A 55 3.12 -3.98 12.54
CA ARG A 55 2.27 -3.65 11.39
C ARG A 55 3.15 -3.38 10.20
N THR A 56 2.65 -3.60 8.99
CA THR A 56 3.36 -3.17 7.79
C THR A 56 3.39 -1.64 7.69
N VAL A 57 4.41 -1.08 7.04
CA VAL A 57 4.48 0.38 6.75
C VAL A 57 3.22 0.87 6.02
N TRP A 58 2.64 0.05 5.15
CA TRP A 58 1.37 0.36 4.48
C TRP A 58 0.20 0.50 5.47
N GLU A 59 0.07 -0.42 6.42
CA GLU A 59 -0.99 -0.35 7.43
C GLU A 59 -0.82 0.84 8.37
N GLU A 60 0.42 1.13 8.76
CA GLU A 60 0.74 2.30 9.57
C GLU A 60 0.38 3.60 8.85
N TRP A 61 0.80 3.72 7.60
CA TRP A 61 0.45 4.85 6.75
C TRP A 61 -1.07 4.98 6.62
N LYS A 62 -1.80 3.89 6.35
CA LYS A 62 -3.27 3.92 6.25
C LYS A 62 -3.95 4.41 7.53
N LYS A 63 -3.46 4.01 8.70
CA LYS A 63 -4.06 4.39 9.99
C LYS A 63 -3.75 5.83 10.38
N ASN A 64 -2.58 6.31 10.01
CA ASN A 64 -2.06 7.58 10.50
C ASN A 64 -1.86 8.64 9.41
N TRP A 65 -2.34 8.42 8.18
CA TRP A 65 -2.09 9.33 7.06
C TRP A 65 -2.51 10.79 7.33
N CYS A 66 -3.59 11.00 8.08
CA CYS A 66 -4.05 12.36 8.44
C CYS A 66 -3.18 13.04 9.50
N TRP A 67 -2.26 12.30 10.13
CA TRP A 67 -1.37 12.74 11.20
C TRP A 67 0.13 12.64 10.84
N GLN A 68 0.49 11.83 9.84
CA GLN A 68 1.84 11.74 9.31
C GLN A 68 2.01 12.79 8.20
N GLY A 69 2.80 13.84 8.43
CA GLY A 69 3.21 14.86 7.41
C GLY A 69 3.99 14.23 6.23
N PRO A 70 4.97 14.86 5.57
CA PRO A 70 4.90 16.09 4.76
C PRO A 70 4.05 15.91 3.48
N PHE A 71 3.01 15.07 3.50
CA PHE A 71 2.02 15.04 2.44
C PHE A 71 1.11 16.26 2.62
N GLU A 72 1.52 17.42 2.12
CA GLU A 72 0.66 18.61 2.09
C GLU A 72 -0.71 18.19 1.59
N ALA A 73 -1.77 18.58 2.29
CA ALA A 73 -3.10 18.33 1.77
C ALA A 73 -3.26 19.07 0.44
N TYR A 74 -4.11 18.57 -0.45
CA TYR A 74 -4.54 19.38 -1.58
C TYR A 74 -5.11 20.72 -1.07
N PRO A 75 -4.78 21.84 -1.72
CA PRO A 75 -5.17 23.17 -1.26
C PRO A 75 -6.69 23.36 -1.29
N GLU A 76 -7.16 24.37 -0.55
CA GLU A 76 -8.56 24.78 -0.53
C GLU A 76 -9.10 25.03 -1.95
N GLY A 77 -10.30 24.52 -2.23
CA GLY A 77 -10.93 24.59 -3.56
C GLY A 77 -10.49 23.50 -4.55
N HIS A 78 -9.56 22.61 -4.17
CA HIS A 78 -9.23 21.43 -4.98
C HIS A 78 -10.29 20.34 -4.83
N LYS A 79 -10.57 19.58 -5.90
CA LYS A 79 -11.57 18.47 -5.89
C LYS A 79 -11.29 17.35 -4.87
N LEU A 80 -10.06 17.32 -4.34
CA LEU A 80 -9.59 16.40 -3.30
C LEU A 80 -9.05 17.17 -2.07
N GLU A 81 -9.56 18.38 -1.81
CA GLU A 81 -9.21 19.16 -0.63
C GLU A 81 -9.25 18.31 0.66
N GLY A 82 -8.25 18.51 1.53
CA GLY A 82 -8.12 17.75 2.78
C GLY A 82 -7.54 16.33 2.62
N PHE A 83 -7.38 15.83 1.38
CA PHE A 83 -6.66 14.58 1.09
C PHE A 83 -5.16 14.85 0.84
N PRO A 84 -4.27 13.87 1.03
CA PRO A 84 -2.85 14.08 0.86
C PRO A 84 -2.54 14.34 -0.63
N ASN A 85 -1.75 15.37 -0.90
CA ASN A 85 -1.30 15.69 -2.24
C ASN A 85 -0.33 14.60 -2.72
N THR A 86 -0.75 13.87 -3.74
CA THR A 86 0.03 12.78 -4.34
C THR A 86 0.64 13.16 -5.68
N ASP A 87 0.54 14.43 -6.11
CA ASP A 87 0.98 14.89 -7.44
C ASP A 87 2.51 14.80 -7.60
N GLY A 88 3.26 14.87 -6.50
CA GLY A 88 4.71 14.67 -6.48
C GLY A 88 5.15 13.19 -6.55
N PHE A 89 4.21 12.24 -6.47
CA PHE A 89 4.55 10.83 -6.50
C PHE A 89 4.86 10.38 -7.93
N ARG A 90 5.84 9.48 -8.06
CA ARG A 90 6.10 8.81 -9.33
C ARG A 90 4.84 8.09 -9.79
N ALA A 91 4.58 8.10 -11.10
CA ALA A 91 3.42 7.43 -11.70
C ALA A 91 3.27 5.96 -11.26
N THR A 92 4.39 5.26 -11.03
CA THR A 92 4.40 3.89 -10.51
C THR A 92 3.81 3.77 -9.10
N THR A 93 4.08 4.72 -8.21
CA THR A 93 3.51 4.77 -6.87
C THR A 93 2.02 5.08 -6.94
N ILE A 94 1.62 6.07 -7.75
CA ILE A 94 0.21 6.44 -7.96
C ILE A 94 -0.58 5.22 -8.48
N ASN A 95 -0.03 4.49 -9.45
CA ASN A 95 -0.66 3.28 -9.98
C ASN A 95 -0.79 2.16 -8.93
N LEU A 96 0.19 2.01 -8.03
CA LEU A 96 0.10 1.05 -6.94
C LEU A 96 -0.97 1.45 -5.91
N LEU A 97 -1.10 2.74 -5.59
CA LEU A 97 -2.15 3.26 -4.70
C LEU A 97 -3.54 3.04 -5.30
N LYS A 98 -3.72 3.37 -6.58
CA LYS A 98 -4.96 3.09 -7.31
C LYS A 98 -5.29 1.60 -7.31
N LEU A 99 -4.31 0.75 -7.59
CA LEU A 99 -4.49 -0.70 -7.60
C LEU A 99 -4.84 -1.25 -6.21
N ALA A 100 -4.24 -0.72 -5.13
CA ALA A 100 -4.58 -1.09 -3.78
C ALA A 100 -6.02 -0.69 -3.42
N ALA A 101 -6.40 0.56 -3.69
CA ALA A 101 -7.76 1.06 -3.48
C ALA A 101 -8.79 0.23 -4.27
N GLU A 102 -8.48 -0.08 -5.54
CA GLU A 102 -9.32 -0.93 -6.37
C GLU A 102 -9.44 -2.35 -5.78
N CYS A 103 -8.34 -2.97 -5.35
CA CYS A 103 -8.37 -4.29 -4.72
C CYS A 103 -9.11 -4.32 -3.37
N GLU A 104 -9.21 -3.20 -2.67
CA GLU A 104 -9.97 -3.06 -1.42
C GLU A 104 -11.47 -2.90 -1.70
N ARG A 105 -11.83 -1.97 -2.59
CA ARG A 105 -13.21 -1.76 -3.06
C ARG A 105 -13.85 -3.04 -3.59
N LEU A 106 -13.04 -3.89 -4.21
CA LEU A 106 -13.49 -5.02 -4.99
C LEU A 106 -13.53 -6.37 -4.26
N GLY A 107 -13.18 -6.42 -2.97
CA GLY A 107 -13.36 -7.62 -2.14
C GLY A 107 -12.75 -8.90 -2.74
N THR A 108 -11.42 -8.97 -2.72
CA THR A 108 -10.50 -10.14 -2.82
C THR A 108 -10.74 -11.33 -3.79
N LYS A 109 -11.95 -11.69 -4.21
CA LYS A 109 -12.19 -12.80 -5.17
C LYS A 109 -12.70 -12.33 -6.54
N SER A 110 -13.79 -11.55 -6.57
CA SER A 110 -14.51 -11.15 -7.79
C SER A 110 -13.65 -10.41 -8.83
N SER A 111 -12.64 -9.67 -8.39
CA SER A 111 -11.97 -8.71 -9.28
C SER A 111 -10.62 -9.13 -9.80
N LEU A 112 -10.02 -10.14 -9.17
CA LEU A 112 -8.94 -10.86 -9.81
C LEU A 112 -9.43 -11.65 -11.02
N GLU A 113 -10.65 -12.16 -10.94
CA GLU A 113 -11.33 -12.82 -12.05
C GLU A 113 -11.68 -11.81 -13.15
N ARG A 114 -12.20 -10.63 -12.82
CA ARG A 114 -12.45 -9.56 -13.80
C ARG A 114 -11.17 -9.06 -14.47
N LEU A 115 -10.10 -8.81 -13.72
CA LEU A 115 -8.82 -8.36 -14.29
C LEU A 115 -8.16 -9.45 -15.15
N ARG A 116 -8.28 -10.72 -14.77
CA ARG A 116 -7.84 -11.85 -15.62
C ARG A 116 -8.70 -12.00 -16.88
N ALA A 117 -10.02 -11.82 -16.78
CA ALA A 117 -10.93 -11.86 -17.91
C ALA A 117 -10.64 -10.74 -18.93
N LEU A 118 -10.38 -9.52 -18.44
CA LEU A 118 -10.01 -8.39 -19.29
C LEU A 118 -8.63 -8.57 -19.94
N ALA A 119 -7.65 -9.12 -19.20
CA ALA A 119 -6.32 -9.41 -19.76
C ALA A 119 -6.32 -10.59 -20.74
N GLY A 120 -7.22 -11.58 -20.55
CA GLY A 120 -7.39 -12.72 -21.46
C GLY A 120 -8.18 -12.40 -22.73
N ALA A 121 -9.03 -11.38 -22.70
CA ALA A 121 -9.81 -10.93 -23.86
C ALA A 121 -8.96 -10.16 -24.90
N SER A 122 -7.79 -9.63 -24.50
CA SER A 122 -6.90 -8.87 -25.40
C SER A 122 -5.97 -9.75 -26.26
N ASN A 123 -6.04 -11.09 -26.10
CA ASN A 123 -5.18 -12.06 -26.78
C ASN A 123 -5.96 -13.02 -27.72
N ARG A 124 -7.14 -12.61 -28.20
CA ARG A 124 -7.86 -13.30 -29.27
C ARG A 124 -8.01 -12.39 -30.48
#